data_AF-A0A2S8JBD7-F1
#
_entry.id   AF-A0A2S8JBD7-F1
#
_cell.length_a   1.000
_cell.length_b   1.000
_cell.length_c   1.000
_cell.angle_alpha   90.00
_cell.angle_beta   90.00
_cell.angle_gamma   90.00
#
_symmetry.space_group_name_H-M   'P 1'
#
loop_
_entity.id
_entity.type
_entity.pdbx_description
1 polymer ?
#
loop_
_entity_poly.entity_id
_entity_poly.type
_entity_poly.pdbx_seq_one_letter_code
_entity_poly.pdbx_strand_id
1 'polypeptide(L)'
;MRHFSRNPPGSTLDARNWSRADVLVLNVTYEALCEIPAERAVVLISVGAAETVADREPPFPIRSQHVEISLPQTIRLLRYVYVPHSVLVTDSSRATFAGVFRRDRNRCGYCAEPVATTIHIEKAQRQIWRDLAAV
;
A
#
# COMPACT_ATOMS: atom_id res chain seq x y z
N MET A 1 8.70 -6.07 10.29
CA MET A 1 7.24 -6.01 10.40
C MET A 1 6.88 -4.78 11.21
N ARG A 2 6.23 -3.78 10.60
CA ARG A 2 5.70 -2.65 11.38
C ARG A 2 4.48 -3.20 12.11
N HIS A 3 4.57 -3.33 13.43
CA HIS A 3 3.40 -3.58 14.27
C HIS A 3 2.44 -2.40 14.08
N PHE A 4 1.29 -2.65 13.47
CA PHE A 4 0.24 -1.65 13.25
C PHE A 4 -0.91 -1.84 14.25
N SER A 5 -0.65 -2.51 15.39
CA SER A 5 -1.62 -2.65 16.47
C SER A 5 -2.11 -1.28 16.90
N ARG A 6 -3.31 -0.92 16.47
CA ARG A 6 -3.99 0.32 16.88
C ARG A 6 -4.55 0.19 18.28
N ASN A 7 -4.70 -1.03 18.79
CA ASN A 7 -5.12 -1.25 20.16
C ASN A 7 -3.95 -1.31 21.14
N PRO A 8 -4.05 -0.62 22.30
CA PRO A 8 -3.15 -0.85 23.41
C PRO A 8 -3.34 -2.28 23.94
N PRO A 9 -2.27 -2.98 24.35
CA PRO A 9 -2.38 -4.29 24.96
C PRO A 9 -3.26 -4.19 26.22
N GLY A 10 -4.33 -4.98 26.28
CA GLY A 10 -5.18 -5.12 27.48
C GLY A 10 -6.56 -4.46 27.44
N SER A 11 -7.01 -3.85 26.33
CA SER A 11 -8.41 -3.41 26.22
C SER A 11 -9.35 -4.61 26.11
N THR A 12 -10.28 -4.77 27.03
CA THR A 12 -11.37 -5.76 26.92
C THR A 12 -12.23 -5.46 25.70
N LEU A 13 -12.47 -6.47 24.87
CA LEU A 13 -13.37 -6.33 23.72
C LEU A 13 -14.81 -6.28 24.19
N ASP A 14 -15.57 -5.33 23.64
CA ASP A 14 -16.99 -5.17 23.89
C ASP A 14 -17.74 -4.75 22.61
N ALA A 15 -19.07 -4.61 22.72
CA ALA A 15 -19.92 -4.19 21.61
C ALA A 15 -19.57 -2.81 21.02
N ARG A 16 -18.82 -1.96 21.74
CA ARG A 16 -18.51 -0.59 21.33
C ARG A 16 -17.16 -0.48 20.63
N ASN A 17 -16.22 -1.37 20.92
CA ASN A 17 -14.84 -1.28 20.45
C ASN A 17 -14.39 -2.41 19.51
N TRP A 18 -15.19 -3.48 19.36
CA TRP A 18 -14.80 -4.65 18.56
C TRP A 18 -14.39 -4.31 17.13
N SER A 19 -15.03 -3.30 16.52
CA SER A 19 -14.81 -2.90 15.13
C SER A 19 -13.38 -2.43 14.85
N ARG A 20 -12.68 -1.92 15.87
CA ARG A 20 -11.31 -1.41 15.80
C ARG A 20 -10.26 -2.46 16.11
N ALA A 21 -10.67 -3.67 16.48
CA ALA A 21 -9.75 -4.73 16.82
C ALA A 21 -8.89 -5.09 15.60
N ASP A 22 -7.58 -5.25 15.79
CA ASP A 22 -6.69 -5.60 14.69
C ASP A 22 -6.87 -7.06 14.27
N VAL A 23 -6.91 -7.28 12.96
CA VAL A 23 -7.07 -8.58 12.30
C VAL A 23 -5.96 -8.73 11.27
N LEU A 24 -5.25 -9.86 11.33
CA LEU A 24 -4.19 -10.17 10.38
C LEU A 24 -4.80 -10.60 9.04
N VAL A 25 -4.33 -10.00 7.95
CA VAL A 25 -4.69 -10.38 6.59
C VAL A 25 -3.55 -11.18 5.98
N LEU A 26 -3.89 -12.38 5.51
CA LEU A 26 -3.02 -13.24 4.74
C LEU A 26 -3.35 -13.14 3.26
N ASN A 27 -2.32 -13.28 2.45
CA ASN A 27 -2.46 -13.56 1.03
C ASN A 27 -3.04 -14.96 0.84
N VAL A 28 -3.52 -15.27 -0.37
CA VAL A 28 -4.01 -16.61 -0.71
C VAL A 28 -2.95 -17.70 -0.48
N THR A 29 -1.66 -17.34 -0.58
CA THR A 29 -0.47 -18.15 -0.31
C THR A 29 -0.10 -18.27 1.18
N TYR A 30 -0.93 -17.74 2.09
CA TYR A 30 -0.67 -17.65 3.54
C TYR A 30 0.47 -16.71 3.96
N GLU A 31 1.02 -15.93 3.03
CA GLU A 31 1.98 -14.87 3.35
C GLU A 31 1.27 -13.72 4.09
N ALA A 32 1.85 -13.24 5.19
CA ALA A 32 1.29 -12.11 5.94
C ALA A 32 1.36 -10.82 5.10
N LEU A 33 0.22 -10.16 4.89
CA LEU A 33 0.13 -8.92 4.11
C LEU A 33 0.14 -7.68 5.01
N CYS A 34 -0.85 -7.57 5.90
CA CYS A 34 -1.03 -6.41 6.76
C CYS A 34 -2.03 -6.70 7.89
N GLU A 35 -2.21 -5.73 8.79
CA GLU A 35 -3.26 -5.72 9.80
C GLU A 35 -4.34 -4.69 9.42
N ILE A 36 -5.60 -5.07 9.54
CA ILE A 36 -6.76 -4.21 9.28
C ILE A 36 -7.70 -4.20 10.50
N PRO A 37 -8.54 -3.16 10.67
CA PRO A 37 -9.59 -3.20 11.69
C PRO A 37 -10.63 -4.28 11.36
N ALA A 38 -11.18 -4.90 12.40
CA ALA A 38 -12.14 -6.01 12.30
C ALA A 38 -13.37 -5.67 11.47
N GLU A 39 -13.84 -4.42 11.49
CA GLU A 39 -14.95 -3.98 10.63
C GLU A 39 -14.66 -4.21 9.15
N ARG A 40 -13.42 -3.95 8.69
CA ARG A 40 -13.02 -4.19 7.31
C ARG A 40 -12.89 -5.68 7.02
N ALA A 41 -12.39 -6.45 7.98
CA ALA A 41 -12.30 -7.90 7.85
C ALA A 41 -13.68 -8.54 7.66
N VAL A 42 -14.66 -8.13 8.47
CA VAL A 42 -16.05 -8.59 8.39
C VAL A 42 -16.69 -8.22 7.07
N VAL A 43 -16.43 -7.02 6.54
CA VAL A 43 -16.90 -6.62 5.20
C VAL A 43 -16.30 -7.55 4.14
N LEU A 44 -14.99 -7.81 4.18
CA LEU A 44 -14.32 -8.69 3.21
C LEU A 44 -14.86 -10.12 3.23
N ILE A 45 -15.17 -10.65 4.41
CA ILE A 45 -15.82 -11.97 4.56
C ILE A 45 -17.24 -11.91 4.00
N SER A 46 -18.03 -10.91 4.39
CA SER A 46 -19.44 -10.76 3.98
C SER A 46 -19.62 -10.67 2.46
N VAL A 47 -18.70 -10.00 1.75
CA VAL A 47 -18.73 -9.90 0.29
C VAL A 47 -18.09 -11.10 -0.43
N GLY A 48 -17.60 -12.10 0.31
CA GLY A 48 -16.94 -13.28 -0.23
C GLY A 48 -15.57 -13.01 -0.86
N ALA A 49 -14.85 -11.97 -0.41
CA ALA A 49 -13.49 -11.66 -0.85
C ALA A 49 -12.41 -12.31 0.01
N ALA A 50 -12.77 -12.72 1.23
CA ALA A 50 -11.88 -13.36 2.20
C ALA A 50 -12.61 -14.47 2.97
N GLU A 51 -11.83 -15.37 3.57
CA GLU A 51 -12.30 -16.39 4.49
C GLU A 51 -11.60 -16.25 5.84
N THR A 52 -12.25 -16.69 6.92
CA THR A 52 -11.64 -16.71 8.25
C THR A 52 -10.69 -17.90 8.37
N VAL A 53 -9.46 -17.64 8.83
CA VAL A 53 -8.46 -18.67 9.12
C VAL A 53 -8.43 -18.98 10.61
N ALA A 54 -8.59 -17.96 11.45
CA ALA A 54 -8.65 -18.10 12.89
C ALA A 54 -9.67 -17.12 13.45
N ASP A 55 -10.56 -17.62 14.30
CA ASP A 55 -11.44 -16.82 15.13
C ASP A 55 -10.68 -16.28 16.34
N ARG A 56 -11.16 -15.17 16.88
CA ARG A 56 -10.60 -14.60 18.10
C ARG A 56 -11.08 -15.37 19.33
N GLU A 57 -10.17 -15.50 20.29
CA GLU A 57 -10.49 -15.99 21.64
C GLU A 57 -10.44 -14.84 22.66
N PRO A 58 -11.44 -14.71 23.56
CA PRO A 58 -12.68 -15.49 23.61
C PRO A 58 -13.61 -15.22 22.41
N PRO A 59 -14.52 -16.16 22.07
CA PRO A 59 -15.44 -15.99 20.95
C PRO A 59 -16.31 -14.73 21.10
N PHE A 60 -16.39 -13.93 20.03
CA PHE A 60 -17.20 -12.73 19.97
C PHE A 60 -18.05 -12.74 18.68
N PRO A 61 -19.34 -13.10 18.74
CA PRO A 61 -20.19 -13.16 17.56
C PRO A 61 -20.66 -11.77 17.14
N ILE A 62 -20.58 -11.49 15.84
CA ILE A 62 -21.08 -10.28 15.20
C ILE A 62 -22.34 -10.68 14.42
N ARG A 63 -23.47 -10.03 14.75
CA ARG A 63 -24.79 -10.41 14.26
C ARG A 63 -25.41 -9.32 13.40
N SER A 64 -26.07 -9.76 12.33
CA SER A 64 -26.99 -9.01 11.50
C SER A 64 -28.35 -9.74 11.49
N GLN A 65 -29.36 -9.16 10.85
CA GLN A 65 -30.69 -9.78 10.75
C GLN A 65 -30.66 -11.16 10.07
N HIS A 66 -29.70 -11.40 9.16
CA HIS A 66 -29.63 -12.61 8.34
C HIS A 66 -28.31 -13.38 8.43
N VAL A 67 -27.33 -12.87 9.17
CA VAL A 67 -25.95 -13.37 9.16
C VAL A 67 -25.34 -13.27 10.56
N GLU A 68 -24.59 -14.29 10.94
CA GLU A 68 -23.75 -14.31 12.14
C GLU A 68 -22.32 -14.67 11.74
N ILE A 69 -21.35 -13.84 12.11
CA ILE A 69 -19.93 -13.99 11.82
C ILE A 69 -19.16 -13.92 13.14
N SER A 70 -18.36 -14.94 13.45
CA SER A 70 -17.40 -14.87 14.56
C SER A 70 -16.35 -13.80 14.28
N LEU A 71 -15.97 -13.02 15.29
CA LEU A 71 -14.91 -12.01 15.17
C LEU A 71 -13.60 -12.68 14.72
N PRO A 72 -13.10 -12.39 13.52
CA PRO A 72 -11.88 -13.03 13.04
C PRO A 72 -10.67 -12.44 13.76
N GLN A 73 -9.70 -13.29 14.07
CA GLN A 73 -8.33 -12.89 14.43
C GLN A 73 -7.44 -12.83 13.18
N THR A 74 -7.66 -13.74 12.24
CA THR A 74 -6.91 -13.82 10.98
C THR A 74 -7.84 -14.17 9.83
N ILE A 75 -7.71 -13.45 8.72
CA ILE A 75 -8.42 -13.75 7.47
C ILE A 75 -7.44 -14.03 6.34
N ARG A 76 -7.88 -14.75 5.31
CA ARG A 76 -7.13 -15.01 4.08
C ARG A 76 -7.90 -14.47 2.88
N LEU A 77 -7.22 -13.73 2.01
CA LEU A 77 -7.80 -13.28 0.75
C LEU A 77 -7.95 -14.45 -0.22
N LEU A 78 -9.06 -14.48 -0.96
CA LEU A 78 -9.32 -15.53 -1.96
C LEU A 78 -8.66 -15.25 -3.31
N ARG A 79 -8.07 -14.06 -3.48
CA ARG A 79 -7.30 -13.68 -4.68
C ARG A 79 -5.90 -13.27 -4.28
N TYR A 80 -4.95 -13.64 -5.13
CA TYR A 80 -3.56 -13.25 -4.93
C TYR A 80 -3.40 -11.73 -5.08
N VAL A 81 -2.79 -11.11 -4.08
CA VAL A 81 -2.37 -9.70 -4.14
C VAL A 81 -0.85 -9.67 -4.21
N TYR A 82 -0.32 -9.18 -5.32
CA TYR A 82 1.10 -8.92 -5.44
C TYR A 82 1.44 -7.67 -4.63
N VAL A 83 2.31 -7.82 -3.63
CA VAL A 83 2.88 -6.69 -2.89
C VAL A 83 4.27 -6.44 -3.44
N PRO A 84 4.49 -5.36 -4.21
CA PRO A 84 5.83 -5.01 -4.65
C PRO A 84 6.70 -4.78 -3.41
N HIS A 85 7.85 -5.45 -3.37
CA HIS A 85 8.82 -5.19 -2.32
C HIS A 85 9.32 -3.76 -2.50
N SER A 86 8.90 -2.83 -1.63
CA SER A 86 9.44 -1.48 -1.65
C SER A 86 10.89 -1.55 -1.16
N VAL A 87 11.83 -1.42 -2.10
CA VAL A 87 13.22 -1.18 -1.73
C VAL A 87 13.24 0.19 -1.07
N LEU A 88 13.79 0.28 0.15
CA LEU A 88 13.99 1.56 0.81
C LEU A 88 14.93 2.41 -0.06
N VAL A 89 14.37 3.41 -0.73
CA VAL A 89 15.13 4.36 -1.52
C VAL A 89 15.73 5.39 -0.56
N THR A 90 16.98 5.20 -0.18
CA THR A 90 17.79 6.13 0.61
C THR A 90 18.42 7.20 -0.29
N ASP A 91 18.97 8.27 0.31
CA ASP A 91 19.73 9.30 -0.43
C ASP A 91 20.99 8.78 -1.12
N SER A 92 21.48 7.60 -0.70
CA SER A 92 22.57 6.86 -1.35
C SER A 92 22.11 5.97 -2.50
N SER A 93 20.80 5.80 -2.69
CA SER A 93 20.25 5.00 -3.78
C SER A 93 20.45 5.69 -5.12
N ARG A 94 21.03 4.97 -6.08
CA ARG A 94 21.47 5.51 -7.39
C ARG A 94 20.32 6.07 -8.25
N ALA A 95 19.08 5.64 -8.00
CA ALA A 95 17.90 6.04 -8.77
C ALA A 95 17.05 7.13 -8.09
N THR A 96 17.57 7.83 -7.08
CA THR A 96 16.96 9.06 -6.56
C THR A 96 17.24 10.24 -7.46
N PHE A 97 16.41 11.28 -7.39
CA PHE A 97 16.70 12.57 -8.04
C PHE A 97 18.09 13.09 -7.63
N ALA A 98 18.40 13.15 -6.33
CA ALA A 98 19.71 13.56 -5.85
C ALA A 98 20.87 12.66 -6.35
N GLY A 99 20.64 11.34 -6.42
CA GLY A 99 21.60 10.37 -6.97
C GLY A 99 21.87 10.57 -8.46
N VAL A 100 20.82 10.82 -9.26
CA VAL A 100 20.93 11.14 -10.70
C VAL A 100 21.66 12.47 -10.90
N PHE A 101 21.32 13.50 -10.11
CA PHE A 101 22.01 14.79 -10.14
C PHE A 101 23.50 14.67 -9.82
N ARG A 102 23.84 13.90 -8.79
CA ARG A 102 25.24 13.65 -8.42
C ARG A 102 25.99 12.89 -9.51
N ARG A 103 25.36 11.87 -10.11
CA ARG A 103 25.91 11.10 -11.25
C ARG A 103 26.22 12.01 -12.42
N ASP A 104 25.28 12.90 -12.75
CA ASP A 104 25.36 13.77 -13.92
C ASP A 104 26.04 15.11 -13.60
N ARG A 105 26.68 15.24 -12.42
CA ARG A 105 27.38 16.46 -11.97
C ARG A 105 26.51 17.73 -12.05
N ASN A 106 25.24 17.60 -11.73
CA ASN A 106 24.21 18.63 -11.87
C ASN A 106 24.06 19.19 -13.29
N ARG A 107 24.27 18.33 -14.31
CA ARG A 107 24.07 18.67 -15.71
C ARG A 107 22.87 17.93 -16.29
N CYS A 108 22.19 18.58 -17.22
CA CYS A 108 21.12 17.97 -17.97
C CYS A 108 21.65 16.79 -18.81
N GLY A 109 21.04 15.61 -18.68
CA GLY A 109 21.41 14.43 -19.47
C GLY A 109 21.21 14.60 -20.99
N TYR A 110 20.52 15.65 -21.44
CA TYR A 110 20.27 15.92 -22.85
C TYR A 110 21.23 16.96 -23.43
N CYS A 111 21.31 18.15 -22.84
CA CYS A 111 22.11 19.25 -23.37
C CYS A 111 23.45 19.48 -22.65
N ALA A 112 23.75 18.73 -21.59
CA ALA A 112 24.95 18.87 -20.75
C ALA A 112 25.15 20.25 -20.07
N GLU A 113 24.16 21.13 -20.16
CA GLU A 113 24.13 22.42 -19.47
C GLU A 113 23.83 22.20 -17.96
N PRO A 114 24.40 23.05 -17.07
CA PRO A 114 24.05 23.03 -15.65
C PRO A 114 22.55 23.24 -15.46
N VAL A 115 21.91 22.42 -14.64
CA VAL A 115 20.45 22.51 -14.42
C VAL A 115 20.11 22.20 -12.97
N ALA A 116 19.03 22.79 -12.46
CA ALA A 116 18.51 22.50 -11.12
C ALA A 116 17.47 21.35 -11.11
N THR A 117 16.93 20.99 -12.28
CA THR A 117 15.88 19.97 -12.47
C THR A 117 16.15 19.13 -13.74
N THR A 118 15.75 17.85 -13.75
CA THR A 118 16.19 16.88 -14.78
C THR A 118 15.63 17.17 -16.20
N ILE A 119 14.65 18.06 -16.33
CA ILE A 119 13.88 18.26 -17.57
C ILE A 119 14.23 19.58 -18.28
N HIS A 120 15.03 19.50 -19.35
CA HIS A 120 15.07 20.50 -20.41
C HIS A 120 14.41 19.91 -21.67
N ILE A 121 13.07 19.95 -21.75
CA ILE A 121 12.29 19.49 -22.92
C ILE A 121 12.07 20.65 -23.93
N GLU A 122 12.87 21.72 -23.86
CA GLU A 122 12.53 22.96 -24.57
C GLU A 122 13.19 23.19 -25.94
N LYS A 123 14.21 22.40 -26.33
CA LYS A 123 14.85 22.56 -27.66
C LYS A 123 14.26 21.66 -28.75
N ALA A 124 13.59 20.55 -28.43
CA ALA A 124 13.02 19.64 -29.43
C ALA A 124 11.61 20.04 -29.91
N GLN A 125 10.74 20.55 -29.03
CA GLN A 125 9.38 20.96 -29.43
C GLN A 125 9.37 22.25 -30.25
N ARG A 126 10.31 23.18 -30.02
CA ARG A 126 10.29 24.50 -30.67
C ARG A 126 10.72 24.49 -32.14
N GLN A 127 11.24 23.37 -32.66
CA GLN A 127 11.58 23.22 -34.09
C GLN A 127 10.44 22.57 -34.88
N ILE A 128 9.76 21.57 -34.30
CA ILE A 128 8.66 20.84 -34.96
C ILE A 128 7.48 21.77 -35.32
N TRP A 129 7.19 22.77 -34.50
CA TRP A 129 6.11 23.74 -34.80
C TRP A 129 6.53 24.90 -35.72
N ARG A 130 7.83 25.14 -35.91
CA ARG A 130 8.30 26.19 -36.84
C ARG A 130 8.30 25.72 -38.29
N ASP A 131 8.57 24.44 -38.52
CA ASP A 131 8.62 23.87 -39.87
C ASP A 131 7.22 23.60 -40.45
N LEU A 132 6.19 23.43 -39.60
CA LEU A 132 4.79 23.28 -40.04
C LEU A 132 4.07 24.61 -40.30
N ALA A 133 4.62 25.75 -39.87
CA ALA A 133 4.06 27.07 -40.14
C ALA A 133 4.62 27.71 -41.43
N ALA A 134 5.47 26.98 -42.16
CA ALA A 134 6.13 27.43 -43.40
C ALA A 134 5.67 26.66 -44.66
N VAL A 135 4.51 25.99 -44.60
CA VAL A 135 3.82 25.34 -45.74
C VAL A 135 2.48 26.01 -45.99
#